data_AF-A0A3B8ZTV3-F1
#
_entry.id   AF-A0A3B8ZTV3-F1
#
_cell.length_a   1.000
_cell.length_b   1.000
_cell.length_c   1.000
_cell.angle_alpha   90.00
_cell.angle_beta   90.00
_cell.angle_gamma   90.00
#
_symmetry.space_group_name_H-M   'P 1'
#
loop_
_entity.id
_entity.type
_entity.pdbx_description
1 polymer ?
#
loop_
_entity_poly.entity_id
_entity_poly.type
_entity_poly.pdbx_seq_one_letter_code
_entity_poly.pdbx_strand_id
1 'polypeptide(L)'
;MEEVEEKEVELLDDAEASDAAEDEEDEEEDEDDEDKVVAVARDEDHSDDAIRLYLREIQKTSLLTAEQERALARRIELGDGAARNLMIESNLRLVVKIAKRYMNRGLPFLDLIEEGNLGLIKAVERF
;
A
#
# COMPACT_ATOMS: atom_id res chain seq x y z
N MET A 1 -66.92 46.75 1.95
CA MET A 1 -65.77 46.43 2.80
C MET A 1 -65.06 45.27 2.14
N GLU A 2 -64.33 45.53 1.04
CA GLU A 2 -63.05 46.30 0.96
C GLU A 2 -61.92 45.37 1.41
N GLU A 3 -61.28 44.69 0.44
CA GLU A 3 -60.02 45.08 -0.24
C GLU A 3 -58.82 45.16 0.71
N VAL A 4 -57.78 44.38 0.36
CA VAL A 4 -56.34 44.70 0.20
C VAL A 4 -55.60 43.35 0.33
N GLU A 5 -55.15 42.67 -0.73
CA GLU A 5 -54.01 42.92 -1.65
C GLU A 5 -52.59 42.78 -1.04
N GLU A 6 -51.83 41.89 -1.71
CA GLU A 6 -50.39 41.89 -2.01
C GLU A 6 -49.30 41.72 -0.92
N LYS A 7 -48.47 40.68 -1.10
CA LYS A 7 -47.12 40.75 -1.73
C LYS A 7 -46.50 39.34 -1.71
N GLU A 8 -46.27 38.68 -2.83
CA GLU A 8 -45.14 38.85 -3.76
C GLU A 8 -43.76 38.65 -3.08
N VAL A 9 -43.18 37.47 -3.26
CA VAL A 9 -41.73 37.29 -3.27
C VAL A 9 -41.41 36.33 -4.43
N GLU A 10 -41.16 36.93 -5.60
CA GLU A 10 -40.29 36.34 -6.61
C GLU A 10 -38.84 36.39 -6.10
N LEU A 11 -38.14 35.26 -6.14
CA LEU A 11 -36.70 35.22 -6.38
C LEU A 11 -36.42 34.00 -7.28
N LEU A 12 -36.22 34.30 -8.55
CA LEU A 12 -35.65 33.45 -9.60
C LEU A 12 -34.11 33.49 -9.53
N ASP A 13 -33.50 32.51 -10.20
CA ASP A 13 -32.09 32.31 -10.54
C ASP A 13 -31.11 32.04 -9.39
N ASP A 14 -30.45 30.88 -9.41
CA ASP A 14 -29.41 30.65 -10.41
C ASP A 14 -29.12 29.14 -10.53
N ALA A 15 -28.99 28.70 -11.77
CA ALA A 15 -28.60 27.34 -12.12
C ALA A 15 -27.07 27.28 -12.18
N GLU A 16 -26.45 26.58 -11.24
CA GLU A 16 -25.09 26.03 -11.37
C GLU A 16 -25.19 24.62 -10.74
N ALA A 17 -25.43 23.56 -11.51
CA ALA A 17 -24.42 22.81 -12.26
C ALA A 17 -23.30 22.25 -11.36
N SER A 18 -23.08 20.95 -11.52
CA SER A 18 -22.00 20.11 -10.99
C SER A 18 -21.95 19.89 -9.48
N ASP A 19 -22.46 18.74 -9.05
CA ASP A 19 -21.65 17.81 -8.24
C ASP A 19 -22.19 16.39 -8.46
N ALA A 20 -22.02 15.90 -9.68
CA ALA A 20 -21.99 14.47 -9.92
C ALA A 20 -20.55 14.04 -9.59
N ALA A 21 -20.31 13.70 -8.33
CA ALA A 21 -19.14 12.93 -7.96
C ALA A 21 -19.34 11.53 -8.58
N GLU A 22 -18.92 11.40 -9.83
CA GLU A 22 -18.57 10.12 -10.41
C GLU A 22 -17.38 9.60 -9.59
N ASP A 23 -17.66 8.70 -8.64
CA ASP A 23 -16.66 7.80 -8.08
C ASP A 23 -16.16 6.94 -9.26
N GLU A 24 -15.17 7.46 -9.98
CA GLU A 24 -14.29 6.62 -10.79
C GLU A 24 -13.50 5.75 -9.81
N GLU A 25 -13.99 4.52 -9.60
CA GLU A 25 -13.19 3.44 -9.07
C GLU A 25 -12.00 3.25 -10.02
N ASP A 26 -10.87 3.87 -9.68
CA ASP A 26 -9.56 3.55 -10.26
C ASP A 26 -9.22 2.10 -9.85
N GLU A 27 -9.80 1.15 -10.59
CA GLU A 27 -9.25 -0.19 -10.74
C GLU A 27 -7.92 -0.06 -11.49
N GLU A 28 -6.85 0.30 -10.76
CA GLU A 28 -5.49 0.18 -11.26
C GLU A 28 -5.22 -1.31 -11.49
N GLU A 29 -5.41 -1.72 -12.74
CA GLU A 29 -5.02 -3.02 -13.28
C GLU A 29 -3.56 -3.28 -12.91
N ASP A 30 -3.30 -4.35 -12.13
CA ASP A 30 -1.96 -4.89 -11.88
C ASP A 30 -1.40 -5.47 -13.20
N GLU A 31 -1.05 -4.60 -14.16
CA GLU A 31 -0.30 -4.95 -15.36
C GLU A 31 1.21 -4.77 -15.10
N ASP A 32 1.88 -5.89 -14.79
CA ASP A 32 3.31 -6.15 -15.00
C ASP A 32 4.26 -4.95 -14.84
N ASP A 33 4.37 -4.51 -13.58
CA ASP A 33 5.31 -3.50 -13.08
C ASP A 33 6.76 -4.07 -12.98
N GLU A 34 7.17 -4.94 -13.92
CA GLU A 34 8.49 -5.59 -13.95
C GLU A 34 9.57 -4.71 -14.60
N ASP A 35 9.23 -3.76 -15.48
CA ASP A 35 10.22 -3.01 -16.26
C ASP A 35 10.48 -1.56 -15.77
N LYS A 36 9.66 -1.03 -14.86
CA LYS A 36 9.80 0.38 -14.40
C LYS A 36 10.80 0.57 -13.26
N VAL A 37 11.24 -0.50 -12.60
CA VAL A 37 12.23 -0.40 -11.51
C VAL A 37 13.65 -0.10 -12.00
N VAL A 38 13.92 -0.16 -13.31
CA VAL A 38 15.27 0.00 -13.88
C VAL A 38 15.55 1.41 -14.43
N ALA A 39 14.57 2.33 -14.38
CA ALA A 39 14.63 3.58 -15.13
C ALA A 39 14.79 4.88 -14.30
N VAL A 40 15.20 4.80 -13.03
CA VAL A 40 15.38 6.01 -12.20
C VAL A 40 16.79 6.10 -11.61
N ALA A 41 17.51 7.10 -12.12
CA ALA A 41 18.68 7.77 -11.54
C ALA A 41 20.04 7.03 -11.58
N ARG A 42 20.90 7.54 -12.46
CA ARG A 42 22.37 7.38 -12.44
C ARG A 42 22.93 8.04 -11.17
N ASP A 43 23.20 7.25 -10.14
CA ASP A 43 24.28 7.43 -9.15
C ASP A 43 24.30 6.15 -8.26
N GLU A 44 25.48 5.53 -8.08
CA GLU A 44 25.79 4.39 -7.16
C GLU A 44 25.58 2.92 -7.63
N ASP A 45 26.52 2.40 -8.43
CA ASP A 45 26.58 0.99 -8.92
C ASP A 45 26.50 -0.12 -7.84
N HIS A 46 26.82 0.17 -6.56
CA HIS A 46 26.80 -0.86 -5.49
C HIS A 46 25.46 -0.95 -4.74
N SER A 47 24.73 0.16 -4.60
CA SER A 47 23.45 0.20 -3.89
C SER A 47 22.37 -0.53 -4.70
N ASP A 48 22.40 -0.32 -6.01
CA ASP A 48 21.54 -0.99 -6.98
C ASP A 48 21.71 -2.52 -6.98
N ASP A 49 22.95 -3.01 -6.89
CA ASP A 49 23.23 -4.44 -6.83
C ASP A 49 22.74 -5.09 -5.53
N ALA A 50 22.83 -4.39 -4.40
CA ALA A 50 22.29 -4.86 -3.12
C ALA A 50 20.76 -4.96 -3.15
N ILE A 51 20.08 -3.95 -3.71
CA ILE A 51 18.63 -3.95 -3.89
C ILE A 51 18.21 -5.11 -4.80
N ARG A 52 18.88 -5.28 -5.94
CA ARG A 52 18.56 -6.36 -6.90
C ARG A 52 18.75 -7.75 -6.28
N LEU A 53 19.82 -7.93 -5.50
CA LEU A 53 20.06 -9.19 -4.78
C LEU A 53 18.96 -9.47 -3.76
N TYR A 54 18.58 -8.46 -2.98
CA TYR A 54 17.49 -8.56 -2.01
C TYR A 54 16.15 -8.90 -2.67
N LEU A 55 15.77 -8.19 -3.72
CA LEU A 55 14.51 -8.42 -4.45
C LEU A 55 14.45 -9.84 -5.02
N ARG A 56 15.57 -10.35 -5.56
CA ARG A 56 15.65 -11.73 -6.04
C ARG A 56 15.49 -12.76 -4.92
N GLU A 57 15.99 -12.47 -3.72
CA GLU A 57 15.87 -13.40 -2.60
C GLU A 57 14.43 -13.51 -2.12
N ILE A 58 13.75 -12.39 -1.91
CA ILE A 58 12.36 -12.38 -1.42
C ILE A 58 11.35 -12.93 -2.44
N GLN A 59 11.71 -12.94 -3.74
CA GLN A 59 10.89 -13.55 -4.80
C GLN A 59 10.85 -15.07 -4.71
N LYS A 60 11.85 -15.72 -4.09
CA LYS A 60 11.89 -17.19 -3.96
C LYS A 60 10.86 -17.72 -2.98
N THR A 61 10.44 -16.90 -2.02
CA THR A 61 9.48 -17.31 -0.99
C THR A 61 8.06 -17.28 -1.55
N SER A 62 7.35 -18.39 -1.39
CA SER A 62 5.94 -18.51 -1.81
C SER A 62 5.02 -17.72 -0.90
N LEU A 63 3.95 -17.19 -1.49
CA LEU A 63 2.87 -16.53 -0.75
C LEU A 63 2.09 -17.57 0.07
N LEU A 64 1.64 -17.15 1.24
CA LEU A 64 0.82 -17.98 2.11
C LEU A 64 -0.66 -17.83 1.73
N THR A 65 -1.41 -18.91 1.88
CA THR A 65 -2.87 -18.86 1.89
C THR A 65 -3.38 -18.44 3.26
N ALA A 66 -4.60 -17.91 3.32
CA ALA A 66 -5.22 -17.52 4.60
C ALA A 66 -5.29 -18.68 5.62
N GLU A 67 -5.44 -19.92 5.17
CA GLU A 67 -5.40 -21.08 6.07
C GLU A 67 -4.00 -21.35 6.63
N GLN A 68 -2.96 -21.20 5.80
CA GLN A 68 -1.57 -21.34 6.21
C GLN A 68 -1.19 -20.25 7.21
N GLU A 69 -1.58 -18.99 6.96
CA GLU A 69 -1.36 -17.88 7.89
C GLU A 69 -1.96 -18.16 9.26
N ARG A 70 -3.24 -18.58 9.32
CA ARG A 70 -3.87 -18.96 10.59
C ARG A 70 -3.17 -20.12 11.29
N ALA A 71 -2.64 -21.09 10.54
CA ALA A 71 -1.90 -22.20 11.11
C ALA A 71 -0.53 -21.77 11.67
N LEU A 72 0.16 -20.85 11.00
CA LEU A 72 1.41 -20.27 11.47
C LEU A 72 1.19 -19.38 12.69
N ALA A 73 0.16 -18.52 12.67
CA ALA A 73 -0.20 -17.66 13.80
C ALA A 73 -0.36 -18.47 15.10
N ARG A 74 -1.15 -19.56 15.07
CA ARG A 74 -1.32 -20.45 16.22
C ARG A 74 -0.01 -21.07 16.72
N ARG A 75 0.93 -21.37 15.81
CA ARG A 75 2.25 -21.90 16.18
C ARG A 75 3.14 -20.81 16.79
N ILE A 76 3.06 -19.59 16.27
CA ILE A 76 3.79 -18.42 16.77
C ILE A 76 3.35 -18.10 18.20
N GLU A 77 2.05 -18.17 18.51
CA GLU A 77 1.51 -18.02 19.88
C GLU A 77 2.11 -19.05 20.86
N LEU A 78 2.45 -20.24 20.37
CA LEU A 78 3.10 -21.31 21.13
C LEU A 78 4.63 -21.13 21.23
N GLY A 79 5.19 -20.05 20.68
CA GLY A 79 6.61 -19.73 20.71
C GLY A 79 7.43 -20.39 19.58
N ASP A 80 6.79 -20.85 18.51
CA ASP A 80 7.49 -21.47 17.37
C ASP A 80 8.22 -20.40 16.53
N GLY A 81 9.52 -20.26 16.79
CA GLY A 81 10.39 -19.34 16.06
C GLY A 81 10.53 -19.65 14.57
N ALA A 82 10.38 -20.92 14.16
CA ALA A 82 10.44 -21.28 12.74
C ALA A 82 9.15 -20.84 12.02
N ALA A 83 7.99 -20.98 12.67
CA ALA A 83 6.73 -20.46 12.15
C ALA A 83 6.77 -18.93 12.03
N ARG A 84 7.36 -18.24 13.03
CA ARG A 84 7.55 -16.79 13.01
C ARG A 84 8.41 -16.35 11.82
N ASN A 85 9.56 -16.98 11.62
CA ASN A 85 10.46 -16.63 10.52
C ASN A 85 9.80 -16.89 9.15
N LEU A 86 9.12 -18.02 8.99
CA LEU A 86 8.40 -18.32 7.76
C LEU A 86 7.31 -17.28 7.47
N MET A 87 6.54 -16.87 8.49
CA MET A 87 5.52 -15.84 8.34
C MET A 87 6.12 -14.48 7.95
N ILE A 88 7.26 -14.10 8.52
CA ILE A 88 7.98 -12.87 8.13
C ILE A 88 8.46 -12.98 6.68
N GLU A 89 9.17 -14.04 6.33
CA GLU A 89 9.77 -14.23 5.00
C GLU A 89 8.71 -14.23 3.88
N SER A 90 7.57 -14.88 4.11
CA SER A 90 6.46 -14.89 3.15
C SER A 90 5.81 -13.53 2.92
N ASN A 91 6.00 -12.57 3.83
CA ASN A 91 5.42 -11.24 3.78
C ASN A 91 6.41 -10.13 3.38
N LEU A 92 7.68 -10.44 3.10
CA LEU A 92 8.68 -9.44 2.70
C LEU A 92 8.30 -8.71 1.39
N ARG A 93 7.60 -9.40 0.48
CA ARG A 93 7.11 -8.80 -0.78
C ARG A 93 6.09 -7.69 -0.52
N LEU A 94 5.25 -7.84 0.50
CA LEU A 94 4.28 -6.81 0.90
C LEU A 94 4.98 -5.55 1.39
N VAL A 95 6.06 -5.70 2.18
CA VAL A 95 6.86 -4.57 2.66
C VAL A 95 7.39 -3.75 1.49
N VAL A 96 7.95 -4.41 0.48
CA VAL A 96 8.44 -3.72 -0.73
C VAL A 96 7.31 -3.01 -1.48
N LYS A 97 6.14 -3.65 -1.66
CA LYS A 97 4.96 -3.01 -2.31
C LYS A 97 4.53 -1.75 -1.56
N ILE A 98 4.54 -1.76 -0.23
CA ILE A 98 4.20 -0.60 0.59
C ILE A 98 5.30 0.46 0.52
N ALA A 99 6.57 0.08 0.66
CA ALA A 99 7.73 0.99 0.62
C ALA A 99 7.84 1.76 -0.69
N LYS A 100 7.49 1.14 -1.83
CA LYS A 100 7.41 1.82 -3.14
C LYS A 100 6.56 3.10 -3.10
N ARG A 101 5.44 3.12 -2.34
CA ARG A 101 4.54 4.28 -2.21
C ARG A 101 5.16 5.46 -1.44
N TYR A 102 6.25 5.21 -0.72
CA TYR A 102 6.97 6.21 0.08
C TYR A 102 8.30 6.65 -0.56
N MET A 103 8.63 6.15 -1.76
CA MET A 103 9.79 6.59 -2.52
C MET A 103 9.74 8.09 -2.83
N ASN A 104 10.91 8.69 -3.10
CA ASN A 104 11.08 10.10 -3.46
C ASN A 104 10.62 11.11 -2.39
N ARG A 105 10.45 10.68 -1.14
CA ARG A 105 10.11 11.54 0.01
C ARG A 105 11.32 11.96 0.85
N GLY A 106 12.52 11.83 0.31
CA GLY A 106 13.77 12.23 0.97
C GLY A 106 14.45 11.15 1.82
N LEU A 107 13.96 9.90 1.78
CA LEU A 107 14.61 8.74 2.38
C LEU A 107 15.02 7.73 1.29
N PRO A 108 16.21 7.11 1.39
CA PRO A 108 16.64 6.02 0.51
C PRO A 108 15.63 4.85 0.52
N PHE A 109 15.50 4.17 -0.62
CA PHE A 109 14.55 3.07 -0.74
C PHE A 109 14.88 1.88 0.18
N LEU A 110 16.17 1.57 0.34
CA LEU A 110 16.61 0.54 1.28
C LEU A 110 16.18 0.88 2.72
N ASP A 111 16.32 2.13 3.15
CA ASP A 111 15.93 2.55 4.50
C ASP A 111 14.42 2.40 4.72
N LEU A 112 13.60 2.70 3.71
CA LEU A 112 12.15 2.48 3.76
C LEU A 112 11.80 0.99 3.90
N ILE A 113 12.53 0.11 3.20
CA ILE A 113 12.36 -1.33 3.30
C ILE A 113 12.75 -1.82 4.70
N GLU A 114 13.88 -1.36 5.24
CA GLU A 114 14.35 -1.77 6.56
C GLU A 114 13.39 -1.35 7.68
N GLU A 115 12.89 -0.12 7.66
CA GLU A 115 11.85 0.33 8.60
C GLU A 115 10.56 -0.48 8.46
N GLY A 116 10.15 -0.79 7.24
CA GLY A 116 8.99 -1.64 6.96
C GLY A 116 9.19 -3.08 7.46
N ASN A 117 10.38 -3.65 7.30
CA ASN A 117 10.74 -4.98 7.79
C ASN A 117 10.71 -5.02 9.32
N LEU A 118 11.21 -3.99 10.00
CA LEU A 118 11.11 -3.86 11.45
C LEU A 118 9.64 -3.77 11.91
N GLY A 119 8.81 -3.05 11.16
CA GLY A 119 7.37 -2.98 11.39
C GLY A 119 6.70 -4.36 11.25
N LEU A 120 7.02 -5.09 10.18
CA LEU A 120 6.52 -6.44 9.93
C LEU A 120 6.91 -7.40 11.06
N ILE A 121 8.17 -7.39 11.48
CA ILE A 121 8.66 -8.24 12.58
C ILE A 121 7.84 -8.01 13.85
N LYS A 122 7.62 -6.74 14.22
CA LYS A 122 6.80 -6.38 15.39
C LYS A 122 5.33 -6.75 15.23
N ALA A 123 4.80 -6.67 14.01
CA ALA A 123 3.42 -7.05 13.72
C ALA A 123 3.23 -8.57 13.92
N VAL A 124 4.15 -9.39 13.41
CA VAL A 124 4.10 -10.86 13.55
C VAL A 124 4.19 -11.30 15.01
N GLU A 125 4.92 -10.58 15.86
CA GLU A 125 4.98 -10.85 17.31
C GLU A 125 3.66 -10.59 18.05
N ARG A 126 2.73 -9.84 17.44
CA ARG A 126 1.44 -9.45 18.02
C ARG A 126 0.24 -9.98 17.24
N PHE A 127 0.48 -10.81 16.23
CA PHE A 127 -0.51 -11.31 15.29
C PHE A 127 -1.44 -12.35 15.92
#